data_AF-A0A564WCX2-F1
#
_entry.id   AF-A0A564WCX2-F1
#
_cell.length_a   1.000
_cell.length_b   1.000
_cell.length_c   1.000
_cell.angle_alpha   90.00
_cell.angle_beta   90.00
_cell.angle_gamma   90.00
#
_symmetry.space_group_name_H-M   'P 1'
#
loop_
_entity.id
_entity.type
_entity.pdbx_description
1 polymer ?
#
loop_
_entity_poly.entity_id
_entity_poly.type
_entity_poly.pdbx_seq_one_letter_code
_entity_poly.pdbx_strand_id
1 'polypeptide(L)'
;MSSGRGGVIRIAVPDLRICVERYLTDQDGDKFVQSLCMMDRNPQGIIERVRMAILGFRGHKWIYDGQSLATALMRAGFVDAELLPAGVTRIADTGALDLCERAEESVYVEARKP
;
A
#
# COMPACT_ATOMS: atom_id res chain seq x y z
N MET A 1 -24.12 -14.36 -11.60
CA MET A 1 -22.76 -14.15 -11.03
C MET A 1 -21.82 -13.90 -12.20
N SER A 2 -21.61 -12.64 -12.59
CA SER A 2 -20.90 -12.31 -13.84
C SER A 2 -19.38 -12.30 -13.65
N SER A 3 -18.72 -13.02 -14.55
CA SER A 3 -17.28 -13.11 -14.69
C SER A 3 -16.65 -11.76 -15.08
N GLY A 4 -16.15 -11.02 -14.09
CA GLY A 4 -14.79 -10.47 -14.03
C GLY A 4 -14.16 -9.64 -15.17
N ARG A 5 -14.90 -9.01 -16.09
CA ARG A 5 -14.36 -7.99 -17.02
C ARG A 5 -14.81 -6.59 -16.63
N GLY A 6 -13.93 -5.58 -16.74
CA GLY A 6 -14.23 -4.18 -16.44
C GLY A 6 -14.31 -3.80 -14.95
N GLY A 7 -14.04 -4.73 -14.04
CA GLY A 7 -14.00 -4.46 -12.59
C GLY A 7 -12.86 -3.50 -12.22
N VAL A 8 -13.10 -2.65 -11.21
CA VAL A 8 -12.11 -1.68 -10.71
C VAL A 8 -11.44 -2.25 -9.46
N ILE A 9 -10.11 -2.21 -9.43
CA ILE A 9 -9.31 -2.43 -8.21
C ILE A 9 -8.92 -1.06 -7.66
N ARG A 10 -9.03 -0.86 -6.35
CA ARG A 10 -8.51 0.29 -5.60
C ARG A 10 -7.50 -0.19 -4.57
N ILE A 11 -6.33 0.44 -4.55
CA ILE A 11 -5.30 0.19 -3.55
C ILE A 11 -5.05 1.49 -2.79
N ALA A 12 -5.16 1.42 -1.46
CA ALA A 12 -4.75 2.46 -0.52
C ALA A 12 -3.60 1.91 0.33
N VAL A 13 -2.43 2.53 0.24
CA VAL A 13 -1.21 2.11 0.95
C VAL A 13 -0.38 3.32 1.37
N PRO A 14 0.52 3.21 2.37
CA PRO A 14 1.47 4.28 2.68
C PRO A 14 2.21 4.76 1.42
N ASP A 15 2.31 6.08 1.24
CA ASP A 15 3.04 6.68 0.13
C ASP A 15 4.52 6.86 0.49
N LEU A 16 5.41 6.19 -0.26
CA LEU A 16 6.86 6.35 -0.10
C LEU A 16 7.29 7.82 -0.18
N ARG A 17 6.67 8.64 -1.04
CA ARG A 17 7.00 10.06 -1.17
C ARG A 17 6.71 10.80 0.13
N ILE A 18 5.54 10.59 0.73
CA ILE A 18 5.15 11.21 2.00
C ILE A 18 6.10 10.76 3.12
N CYS A 19 6.45 9.46 3.17
CA CYS A 19 7.43 8.95 4.12
C CYS A 19 8.80 9.66 4.00
N VAL A 20 9.30 9.85 2.77
CA VAL A 20 10.58 10.53 2.51
C VAL A 20 10.50 12.02 2.88
N GLU A 21 9.44 12.71 2.50
CA GLU A 21 9.25 14.14 2.82
C GLU A 21 9.19 14.37 4.35
N ARG A 22 8.47 13.49 5.06
CA ARG A 22 8.46 13.49 6.53
C ARG A 22 9.84 13.22 7.12
N TYR A 23 10.58 12.25 6.59
CA TYR A 23 11.95 11.99 7.04
C TYR A 23 12.87 13.19 6.85
N LEU A 24 12.82 13.85 5.70
CA LEU A 24 13.62 15.04 5.43
C LEU A 24 13.30 16.20 6.38
N THR A 25 12.07 16.25 6.90
CA THR A 25 11.61 17.24 7.88
C THR A 25 12.02 16.86 9.30
N ASP A 26 11.69 15.64 9.72
CA ASP A 26 11.86 15.18 11.10
C ASP A 26 13.31 14.76 11.42
N GLN A 27 14.09 14.40 10.39
CA GLN A 27 15.44 13.84 10.48
C GLN A 27 15.56 12.62 11.41
N ASP A 28 14.46 11.88 11.59
CA ASP A 28 14.37 10.71 12.45
C ASP A 28 14.32 9.42 11.61
N GLY A 29 15.42 8.68 11.62
CA GLY A 29 15.57 7.43 10.87
C GLY A 29 14.69 6.29 11.40
N ASP A 30 14.50 6.19 12.71
CA ASP A 30 13.70 5.11 13.29
C ASP A 30 12.22 5.31 12.97
N LYS A 31 11.75 6.56 13.09
CA LYS A 31 10.40 6.96 12.67
C LYS A 31 10.17 6.74 11.18
N PHE A 32 11.16 7.05 10.34
CA PHE A 32 11.11 6.76 8.91
C PHE A 32 10.93 5.26 8.64
N VAL A 33 11.81 4.41 9.19
CA VAL A 33 11.73 2.96 8.96
C VAL A 33 10.41 2.38 9.49
N GLN A 34 9.92 2.86 10.63
CA GLN A 34 8.61 2.47 11.16
C GLN A 34 7.47 2.84 10.21
N SER A 35 7.53 4.03 9.59
CA SER A 35 6.51 4.50 8.64
C SER A 35 6.44 3.66 7.36
N LEU A 36 7.51 2.96 6.99
CA LEU A 36 7.51 2.11 5.79
C LEU A 36 6.66 0.84 5.94
N CYS A 37 6.23 0.49 7.17
CA CYS A 37 5.49 -0.73 7.49
C CYS A 37 6.15 -2.03 6.97
N MET A 38 7.47 -2.00 6.71
CA MET A 38 8.23 -3.14 6.17
C MET A 38 8.71 -4.13 7.23
N MET A 39 8.79 -3.70 8.49
CA MET A 39 9.28 -4.54 9.56
C MET A 39 8.13 -5.26 10.24
N ASP A 40 8.14 -6.59 10.19
CA ASP A 40 7.56 -7.39 11.27
C ASP A 40 8.30 -7.01 12.55
N ARG A 41 7.55 -6.78 13.63
CA ARG A 41 8.08 -6.47 14.96
C ARG A 41 9.32 -7.31 15.25
N ASN A 42 10.39 -6.68 15.73
CA ASN A 42 11.58 -7.39 16.21
C ASN A 42 11.12 -8.49 17.19
N PRO A 43 11.32 -9.79 16.89
CA PRO A 43 10.76 -10.88 17.66
C PRO A 43 11.23 -10.79 19.12
N GLN A 44 10.28 -10.63 20.04
CA GLN A 44 10.56 -10.57 21.46
C GLN A 44 10.53 -12.00 22.03
N GLY A 45 11.70 -12.51 22.40
CA GLY A 45 11.85 -13.80 23.07
C GLY A 45 12.11 -14.99 22.17
N ILE A 46 12.43 -16.12 22.80
CA ILE A 46 12.96 -17.34 22.13
C ILE A 46 11.92 -17.98 21.20
N ILE A 47 10.64 -17.98 21.59
CA ILE A 47 9.56 -18.61 20.81
C ILE A 47 9.32 -17.87 19.49
N GLU A 48 9.32 -16.53 19.50
CA GLU A 48 9.15 -15.74 18.28
C GLU A 48 10.36 -15.90 17.34
N ARG A 49 11.58 -16.00 17.88
CA ARG A 49 12.79 -16.26 17.08
C ARG A 49 12.76 -17.64 16.40
N VAL A 50 12.27 -18.68 17.07
CA VAL A 50 12.09 -20.02 16.47
C VAL A 50 10.99 -20.01 15.41
N ARG A 51 9.85 -19.36 15.66
CA ARG A 51 8.79 -19.21 14.66
C ARG A 51 9.29 -18.46 13.43
N MET A 52 10.06 -17.41 13.61
CA MET A 52 10.66 -16.64 12.53
C MET A 52 11.65 -17.47 11.70
N ALA A 53 12.49 -18.28 12.34
CA ALA A 53 13.43 -19.17 11.66
C ALA A 53 12.73 -20.22 10.78
N ILE A 54 11.54 -20.67 11.17
CA ILE A 54 10.75 -21.68 10.43
C ILE A 54 9.89 -21.04 9.33
N LEU A 55 9.28 -19.88 9.59
CA LEU A 55 8.27 -19.27 8.70
C LEU A 55 8.81 -18.18 7.77
N GLY A 56 10.04 -17.70 8.02
CA GLY A 56 10.67 -16.59 7.30
C GLY A 56 10.07 -15.22 7.64
N PHE A 57 10.74 -14.14 7.22
CA PHE A 57 10.19 -12.78 7.26
C PHE A 57 9.00 -12.67 6.29
N ARG A 58 7.83 -12.28 6.81
CA ARG A 58 6.58 -12.16 6.04
C ARG A 58 6.12 -10.71 5.86
N GLY A 59 6.87 -9.74 6.38
CA GLY A 59 6.61 -8.31 6.19
C GLY A 59 6.55 -7.89 4.72
N HIS A 60 5.82 -6.81 4.46
CA HIS A 60 5.75 -6.18 3.15
C HIS A 60 7.17 -5.77 2.70
N LYS A 61 7.69 -6.43 1.66
CA LYS A 61 9.05 -6.19 1.15
C LYS A 61 9.18 -4.99 0.23
N TRP A 62 8.06 -4.34 -0.09
CA TRP A 62 7.96 -3.30 -1.10
C TRP A 62 7.08 -2.17 -0.59
N ILE A 63 7.52 -0.95 -0.81
CA ILE A 63 6.74 0.26 -0.67
C ILE A 63 6.71 0.96 -2.03
N TYR A 64 5.65 1.69 -2.28
CA TYR A 64 5.43 2.36 -3.55
C TYR A 64 5.06 3.80 -3.32
N ASP A 65 5.47 4.66 -4.24
CA ASP A 65 4.75 5.90 -4.51
C ASP A 65 3.65 5.61 -5.54
N GLY A 66 2.79 6.58 -5.82
CA GLY A 66 1.67 6.36 -6.75
C GLY A 66 2.12 5.93 -8.15
N GLN A 67 3.25 6.44 -8.65
CA GLN A 67 3.74 6.12 -9.99
C GLN A 67 4.25 4.67 -10.09
N SER A 68 5.03 4.24 -9.10
CA SER A 68 5.54 2.87 -9.05
C SER A 68 4.44 1.84 -8.78
N LEU A 69 3.41 2.21 -7.99
CA LEU A 69 2.22 1.38 -7.78
C LEU A 69 1.39 1.22 -9.06
N ALA A 70 1.12 2.33 -9.77
CA ALA A 70 0.41 2.29 -11.05
C ALA A 70 1.17 1.42 -12.08
N THR A 71 2.50 1.57 -12.12
CA THR A 71 3.35 0.73 -12.98
C THR A 71 3.29 -0.76 -12.60
N ALA A 72 3.26 -1.07 -11.30
CA ALA A 72 3.13 -2.43 -10.82
C ALA A 72 1.78 -3.06 -11.23
N LEU A 73 0.69 -2.30 -11.14
CA LEU A 73 -0.64 -2.73 -11.60
C LEU A 73 -0.66 -3.01 -13.10
N MET A 74 -0.08 -2.12 -13.92
CA MET A 74 0.01 -2.34 -15.37
C MET A 74 0.83 -3.57 -15.73
N ARG A 75 1.96 -3.80 -15.03
CA ARG A 75 2.78 -5.01 -15.20
C ARG A 75 2.04 -6.29 -14.79
N ALA A 76 1.10 -6.20 -13.85
CA ALA A 76 0.24 -7.31 -13.46
C ALA A 76 -0.94 -7.55 -14.43
N GLY A 77 -1.06 -6.77 -15.51
CA GLY A 77 -2.08 -6.93 -16.53
C GLY A 77 -3.36 -6.13 -16.30
N PHE A 78 -3.37 -5.19 -15.36
CA PHE A 78 -4.43 -4.19 -15.26
C PHE A 78 -4.22 -3.06 -16.27
N VAL A 79 -5.29 -2.35 -16.61
CA VAL A 79 -5.29 -1.20 -17.52
C VAL A 79 -5.86 0.03 -16.82
N ASP A 80 -5.69 1.22 -17.41
CA ASP A 80 -6.22 2.49 -16.89
C ASP A 80 -5.84 2.77 -15.43
N ALA A 81 -4.59 2.46 -15.09
CA ALA A 81 -4.04 2.71 -13.75
C ALA A 81 -3.86 4.23 -13.53
N GLU A 82 -4.47 4.74 -12.47
CA GLU A 82 -4.57 6.18 -12.22
C GLU A 82 -4.46 6.47 -10.72
N LEU A 83 -3.69 7.51 -10.38
CA LEU A 83 -3.64 8.05 -9.02
C LEU A 83 -4.89 8.90 -8.78
N LEU A 84 -5.55 8.69 -7.64
CA LEU A 84 -6.74 9.43 -7.28
C LEU A 84 -6.53 10.18 -5.96
N PRO A 85 -7.16 11.35 -5.78
CA PRO A 85 -7.25 11.98 -4.47
C PRO A 85 -8.00 11.11 -3.45
N ALA A 86 -7.74 11.35 -2.17
CA ALA A 86 -8.58 10.82 -1.10
C ALA A 86 -10.05 11.21 -1.33
N GLY A 87 -10.98 10.28 -1.08
CA GLY A 87 -12.41 10.50 -1.29
C GLY A 87 -12.90 10.33 -2.74
N VAL A 88 -12.00 10.27 -3.73
CA VAL A 88 -12.36 10.13 -5.16
C VAL A 88 -12.18 8.68 -5.60
N THR A 89 -13.19 8.13 -6.29
CA THR A 89 -13.19 6.73 -6.77
C THR A 89 -13.98 6.56 -8.07
N ARG A 90 -13.59 5.57 -8.87
CA ARG A 90 -14.29 5.12 -10.07
C ARG A 90 -15.13 3.85 -9.82
N ILE A 91 -15.14 3.35 -8.59
CA ILE A 91 -15.97 2.23 -8.15
C ILE A 91 -17.42 2.72 -8.01
N ALA A 92 -18.35 2.08 -8.71
CA ALA A 92 -19.77 2.31 -8.50
C ALA A 92 -20.24 1.66 -7.20
N ASP A 93 -21.22 2.27 -6.52
CA ASP A 93 -21.85 1.75 -5.30
C ASP A 93 -20.83 1.36 -4.21
N THR A 94 -20.07 2.33 -3.72
CA THR A 94 -19.02 2.10 -2.71
C THR A 94 -19.53 1.65 -1.34
N GLY A 95 -20.84 1.72 -1.10
CA GLY A 95 -21.45 1.33 0.17
C GLY A 95 -20.81 2.06 1.35
N ALA A 96 -20.27 1.31 2.30
CA ALA A 96 -19.63 1.83 3.51
C ALA A 96 -18.08 1.91 3.42
N LEU A 97 -17.51 1.85 2.21
CA LEU A 97 -16.06 1.94 2.03
C LEU A 97 -15.54 3.32 2.45
N ASP A 98 -14.56 3.36 3.35
CA ASP A 98 -13.84 4.59 3.68
C ASP A 98 -12.86 4.95 2.55
N LEU A 99 -13.20 5.99 1.79
CA LEU A 99 -12.39 6.46 0.66
C LEU A 99 -11.24 7.39 1.08
N CYS A 100 -11.19 7.76 2.36
CA CYS A 100 -10.21 8.66 2.96
C CYS A 100 -9.36 7.95 4.02
N GLU A 101 -9.37 6.61 4.05
CA GLU A 101 -8.58 5.83 5.01
C GLU A 101 -7.13 6.31 4.97
N ARG A 102 -6.67 6.87 6.11
CA ARG A 102 -5.30 7.36 6.29
C ARG A 102 -4.85 8.37 5.22
N ALA A 103 -5.74 9.30 4.85
CA ALA A 103 -5.51 10.30 3.78
C ALA A 103 -4.23 11.12 3.91
N GLU A 104 -3.73 11.36 5.13
CA GLU A 104 -2.50 12.13 5.35
C GLU A 104 -1.21 11.37 5.01
N GLU A 105 -1.28 10.04 4.87
CA GLU A 105 -0.10 9.19 4.68
C GLU A 105 -0.24 8.20 3.51
N SER A 106 -1.40 8.15 2.87
CA SER A 106 -1.71 7.14 1.87
C SER A 106 -1.73 7.67 0.45
N VAL A 107 -1.32 6.82 -0.48
CA VAL A 107 -1.57 6.98 -1.91
C VAL A 107 -2.72 6.07 -2.33
N TYR A 108 -3.57 6.59 -3.23
CA TYR A 108 -4.68 5.85 -3.80
C TYR A 108 -4.43 5.64 -5.29
N VAL A 109 -4.41 4.39 -5.72
CA VAL A 109 -4.33 4.04 -7.14
C VAL A 109 -5.47 3.11 -7.49
N GLU A 110 -6.17 3.42 -8.56
CA GLU A 110 -7.18 2.55 -9.14
C GLU A 110 -6.74 2.05 -10.50
N ALA A 111 -7.14 0.83 -10.85
CA ALA A 111 -6.96 0.28 -12.19
C ALA A 111 -8.16 -0.59 -12.58
N ARG A 112 -8.28 -0.95 -13.85
CA ARG A 112 -9.35 -1.80 -14.38
C ARG A 112 -8.81 -3.15 -14.79
N LYS A 113 -9.60 -4.19 -14.53
CA LYS A 113 -9.38 -5.48 -15.18
C LYS A 113 -9.84 -5.37 -16.64
N PRO A 114 -8.99 -5.77 -17.62
CA PRO A 114 -9.33 -5.72 -19.03
C PRO A 114 -10.65 -6.41 -19.39
#